data_AF-A0A419SZ22-F1
#
_entry.id   AF-A0A419SZ22-F1
#
_cell.length_a   1.000
_cell.length_b   1.000
_cell.length_c   1.000
_cell.angle_alpha   90.00
_cell.angle_beta   90.00
_cell.angle_gamma   90.00
#
_symmetry.space_group_name_H-M   'P 1'
#
loop_
_entity.id
_entity.type
_entity.pdbx_description
1 polymer ?
#
loop_
_entity_poly.entity_id
_entity_poly.type
_entity_poly.pdbx_seq_one_letter_code
_entity_poly.pdbx_strand_id
1 'polypeptide(L)'
;MFCGNCGVENANGAKFCKGCGKSLGDGGNTGVKITPPQNTSMGTDNRSIISAYKINMGHMTNKIKSIPRNILIGLCAAAIALVIIIFVAVNTGNTIKLDKYLTVQTTGYDGYGTATATIDWAAIEKKYGSKLSFTSAAKNEYGGFMGLMTPIDAIKDCVSVKFEKSSGLSNGETIAYTWNVDDNLSKYVKHKVKFKNNKYTVTGLTEVGTFDAFANLDVKFSGVAPNASAKFNYTGSEMSYYDFNCDKTSDLSNGDIIKVTIDKSKLEYYAKNLGKVPADLEKEYKVEGLESYLTKISQIDEVALTAMQNQATDVYRAKMAKDGGEGETLETLTYIGNYLLTVKNKDSLNSNNYLYLIYKSQIRNNYSNNEKSYNELNDIYWYIGYEDLTVGANGLVTVDVNENNTPNNRFTIDSGVGSGWWSTKSWYYYGYQTIDDLYKAVVTSNLDSYNHEDNVDKSIAPQTVKEEEIATKSGYILPNSDTKLLTKDDLKGLTAEECKIARNEIYARHGRKFKDQDIQSYFDALDWYKGTISPEDFDESVLSDIEITNRNLIVSYEEEKEYS
;
A
#
# COMPACT_ATOMS: atom_id res chain seq x y z
N MET A 1 15.40 22.50 27.58
CA MET A 1 15.37 22.00 26.18
C MET A 1 16.30 20.79 26.02
N PHE A 2 15.89 19.76 25.28
CA PHE A 2 16.70 18.56 25.07
C PHE A 2 17.57 18.68 23.82
N CYS A 3 18.80 18.18 23.88
CA CYS A 3 19.70 18.19 22.73
C CYS A 3 19.25 17.16 21.69
N GLY A 4 18.89 17.60 20.49
CA GLY A 4 18.51 16.69 19.39
C GLY A 4 19.60 15.72 18.94
N ASN A 5 20.85 15.91 19.38
CA ASN A 5 21.97 15.02 19.04
C ASN A 5 22.30 13.98 20.12
N CYS A 6 22.09 14.27 21.41
CA CYS A 6 22.48 13.36 22.50
C CYS A 6 21.43 13.19 23.60
N GLY A 7 20.28 13.83 23.50
CA GLY A 7 19.18 13.70 24.46
C GLY A 7 19.40 14.33 25.83
N VAL A 8 20.58 14.90 26.10
CA VAL A 8 20.86 15.55 27.39
C VAL A 8 19.99 16.81 27.57
N GLU A 9 19.39 16.95 28.75
CA GLU A 9 18.60 18.12 29.12
C GLU A 9 19.50 19.33 29.42
N ASN A 10 19.22 20.46 28.77
CA ASN A 10 19.94 21.72 28.93
C ASN A 10 18.99 22.82 29.45
N ALA A 11 19.56 23.78 30.17
CA ALA A 11 18.83 24.96 30.64
C ALA A 11 18.17 25.70 29.47
N ASN A 12 16.99 26.28 29.69
CA ASN A 12 16.31 27.07 28.67
C ASN A 12 17.17 28.29 28.28
N GLY A 13 17.45 28.45 26.99
CA GLY A 13 18.37 29.47 26.45
C GLY A 13 19.83 29.03 26.32
N ALA A 14 20.18 27.77 26.61
CA ALA A 14 21.53 27.26 26.40
C ALA A 14 21.88 27.16 24.90
N LYS A 15 22.93 27.87 24.47
CA LYS A 15 23.41 27.86 23.08
C LYS A 15 24.12 26.56 22.68
N PHE A 16 24.70 25.86 23.67
CA PHE A 16 25.46 24.62 23.46
C PHE A 16 25.03 23.55 24.46
N CYS A 17 25.06 22.30 24.02
CA CYS A 17 24.72 21.17 24.86
C CYS A 17 25.81 20.89 25.90
N LYS A 18 25.42 20.80 27.18
CA LYS A 18 26.34 20.47 28.29
C LYS A 18 26.93 19.05 28.21
N GLY A 19 26.29 18.15 27.46
CA GLY A 19 26.72 16.76 27.31
C GLY A 19 27.68 16.54 26.15
N CYS A 20 27.38 17.09 24.96
CA CYS A 20 28.17 16.82 23.74
C CYS A 20 28.78 18.06 23.08
N GLY A 21 28.56 19.27 23.62
CA GLY A 21 29.13 20.51 23.09
C GLY A 21 28.50 21.03 21.79
N LYS A 22 27.55 20.30 21.17
CA LYS A 22 26.89 20.76 19.93
C LYS A 22 25.95 21.94 20.16
N SER A 23 25.87 22.82 19.16
CA SER A 23 24.96 23.96 19.11
C SER A 23 23.49 23.50 19.15
N LEU A 24 22.67 24.22 19.92
CA LEU A 24 21.22 24.02 20.01
C LEU A 24 20.58 25.22 19.29
N GLY A 25 20.35 25.07 17.99
CA GLY A 25 20.01 26.20 17.09
C GLY A 25 18.62 26.81 17.32
N ASP A 26 18.52 28.11 17.05
CA ASP A 26 17.27 28.88 16.97
C ASP A 26 16.60 28.65 15.61
N GLY A 27 15.27 28.46 15.60
CA GLY A 27 14.50 27.99 14.44
C GLY A 27 14.50 28.92 13.21
N GLY A 28 14.43 28.31 12.01
CA GLY A 28 14.23 29.00 10.74
C GLY A 28 14.43 28.09 9.51
N ASN A 29 13.44 28.09 8.63
CA ASN A 29 13.20 27.21 7.47
C ASN A 29 14.22 27.36 6.31
N THR A 30 14.44 26.31 5.49
CA THR A 30 14.49 26.27 4.00
C THR A 30 15.39 25.16 3.39
N GLY A 31 14.86 24.45 2.39
CA GLY A 31 15.57 24.24 1.11
C GLY A 31 16.31 22.91 0.83
N VAL A 32 15.57 21.88 0.42
CA VAL A 32 15.80 21.00 -0.75
C VAL A 32 17.25 20.74 -1.24
N LYS A 33 17.72 19.48 -1.23
CA LYS A 33 17.88 18.55 -2.40
C LYS A 33 18.83 17.40 -2.06
N ILE A 34 18.35 16.17 -2.22
CA ILE A 34 19.14 14.93 -2.11
C ILE A 34 19.30 14.37 -3.52
N THR A 35 20.54 14.10 -3.95
CA THR A 35 20.86 12.92 -4.78
C THR A 35 22.37 12.58 -4.70
N PRO A 36 22.76 11.29 -4.86
CA PRO A 36 24.02 10.71 -4.39
C PRO A 36 25.03 10.43 -5.53
N PRO A 37 26.27 10.00 -5.20
CA PRO A 37 26.80 8.75 -5.78
C PRO A 37 27.59 7.91 -4.75
N GLN A 38 27.31 6.60 -4.63
CA GLN A 38 27.94 5.48 -5.35
C GLN A 38 29.36 5.11 -4.89
N ASN A 39 29.44 3.86 -4.40
CA ASN A 39 30.62 3.02 -4.32
C ASN A 39 31.36 2.92 -5.66
N THR A 40 32.70 2.88 -5.62
CA THR A 40 33.49 1.74 -6.15
C THR A 40 34.95 1.80 -5.68
N SER A 41 35.42 0.67 -5.15
CA SER A 41 36.74 0.00 -5.26
C SER A 41 37.99 0.82 -5.66
N MET A 42 39.21 0.60 -5.16
CA MET A 42 39.90 -0.67 -4.84
C MET A 42 41.29 -0.30 -4.24
N GLY A 43 41.91 -1.17 -3.44
CA GLY A 43 43.38 -1.18 -3.29
C GLY A 43 43.92 -1.30 -1.87
N THR A 44 44.10 -2.55 -1.44
CA THR A 44 45.19 -3.12 -0.62
C THR A 44 46.19 -2.16 0.04
N ASP A 45 46.37 -2.24 1.36
CA ASP A 45 47.62 -2.81 1.89
C ASP A 45 47.57 -3.21 3.37
N ASN A 46 48.37 -4.23 3.64
CA ASN A 46 48.46 -5.03 4.85
C ASN A 46 49.60 -4.51 5.74
N ARG A 47 49.37 -4.29 7.05
CA ARG A 47 50.24 -4.60 8.21
C ARG A 47 50.10 -3.64 9.40
N SER A 48 49.55 -4.20 10.48
CA SER A 48 50.02 -4.15 11.87
C SER A 48 51.04 -3.07 12.28
N ILE A 49 50.62 -2.19 13.20
CA ILE A 49 51.46 -1.77 14.33
C ILE A 49 50.58 -1.41 15.53
N ILE A 50 50.62 -2.25 16.57
CA ILE A 50 50.12 -1.93 17.92
C ILE A 50 51.25 -1.15 18.60
N SER A 51 51.04 0.13 18.90
CA SER A 51 51.92 0.91 19.78
C SER A 51 51.22 1.18 21.12
N ALA A 52 51.92 0.81 22.18
CA ALA A 52 51.52 0.94 23.57
C ALA A 52 51.18 2.38 24.00
N TYR A 53 50.20 2.51 24.90
CA TYR A 53 50.11 3.64 25.83
C TYR A 53 50.16 3.10 27.26
N LYS A 54 51.23 3.49 27.98
CA LYS A 54 51.38 3.32 29.43
C LYS A 54 50.65 4.46 30.14
N ILE A 55 49.97 4.17 31.25
CA ILE A 55 49.60 5.19 32.25
C ILE A 55 50.34 4.88 33.55
N ASN A 56 51.01 5.91 34.05
CA ASN A 56 51.69 6.00 35.34
C ASN A 56 50.68 6.12 36.49
N MET A 57 50.89 5.38 37.58
CA MET A 57 50.44 5.79 38.92
C MET A 57 51.59 5.59 39.91
N GLY A 58 52.07 6.71 40.47
CA GLY A 58 53.05 6.74 41.54
C GLY A 58 52.41 6.66 42.93
N HIS A 59 52.98 5.76 43.74
CA HIS A 59 53.17 5.79 45.20
C HIS A 59 52.10 6.38 46.13
N MET A 60 51.57 5.52 47.03
CA MET A 60 51.72 5.70 48.47
C MET A 60 51.56 4.37 49.23
N THR A 61 52.55 4.01 50.03
CA THR A 61 52.54 2.88 50.97
C THR A 61 52.10 3.34 52.35
N ASN A 62 51.19 2.60 53.03
CA ASN A 62 51.41 2.13 54.40
C ASN A 62 50.32 1.16 54.91
N LYS A 63 50.80 0.24 55.77
CA LYS A 63 50.12 -0.89 56.44
C LYS A 63 48.86 -0.50 57.24
N ILE A 64 47.77 -1.28 57.15
CA ILE A 64 46.86 -1.59 58.29
C ILE A 64 46.27 -3.01 58.14
N LYS A 65 46.19 -3.71 59.29
CA LYS A 65 45.62 -5.04 59.55
C LYS A 65 44.07 -5.05 59.53
N SER A 66 43.53 -6.27 59.41
CA SER A 66 42.23 -6.80 59.88
C SER A 66 40.92 -6.42 59.17
N ILE A 67 40.18 -7.48 58.84
CA ILE A 67 38.89 -7.59 58.11
C ILE A 67 37.72 -7.09 58.98
N PRO A 68 36.61 -6.60 58.38
CA PRO A 68 35.36 -7.39 58.43
C PRO A 68 34.56 -7.43 57.11
N ARG A 69 33.71 -8.45 57.05
CA ARG A 69 32.82 -8.91 55.97
C ARG A 69 31.61 -7.96 55.80
N ASN A 70 31.17 -7.71 54.55
CA ASN A 70 29.81 -7.40 54.06
C ASN A 70 29.66 -6.10 53.21
N ILE A 71 29.05 -6.26 52.01
CA ILE A 71 28.24 -5.29 51.17
C ILE A 71 29.05 -4.26 50.35
N LEU A 72 28.90 -4.02 49.02
CA LEU A 72 27.99 -4.40 47.91
C LEU A 72 28.70 -4.02 46.57
N ILE A 73 28.41 -4.67 45.42
CA ILE A 73 27.68 -4.20 44.21
C ILE A 73 27.70 -5.42 43.25
N GLY A 74 26.67 -5.91 42.56
CA GLY A 74 25.25 -5.62 42.44
C GLY A 74 24.62 -6.66 41.48
N LEU A 75 23.45 -7.19 41.85
CA LEU A 75 22.43 -7.87 41.03
C LEU A 75 22.83 -9.02 40.07
N CYS A 76 22.90 -10.23 40.62
CA CYS A 76 22.04 -11.37 40.25
C CYS A 76 22.21 -12.45 41.33
N ALA A 77 21.15 -12.75 42.06
CA ALA A 77 21.12 -13.85 43.02
C ALA A 77 21.09 -15.18 42.26
N ALA A 78 22.26 -15.63 41.79
CA ALA A 78 22.43 -17.00 41.34
C ALA A 78 22.70 -17.85 42.59
N ALA A 79 21.92 -18.90 42.77
CA ALA A 79 22.24 -19.96 43.72
C ALA A 79 23.58 -20.57 43.31
N ILE A 80 24.68 -20.15 43.94
CA ILE A 80 26.01 -20.69 43.65
C ILE A 80 26.06 -22.10 44.22
N ALA A 81 25.76 -23.10 43.39
CA ALA A 81 25.96 -24.51 43.73
C ALA A 81 27.46 -24.83 43.68
N LEU A 82 28.15 -24.60 44.81
CA LEU A 82 29.56 -24.94 44.99
C LEU A 82 29.67 -26.39 45.47
N VAL A 83 29.81 -27.33 44.53
CA VAL A 83 30.16 -28.71 44.88
C VAL A 83 31.65 -28.76 45.21
N ILE A 84 31.98 -28.55 46.49
CA ILE A 84 33.35 -28.71 47.00
C ILE A 84 33.60 -30.21 47.19
N ILE A 85 34.24 -30.85 46.21
CA ILE A 85 34.74 -32.22 46.37
C ILE A 85 36.02 -32.17 47.21
N ILE A 86 35.89 -32.31 48.53
CA ILE A 86 37.05 -32.48 49.44
C ILE A 86 37.51 -33.94 49.33
N PHE A 87 38.60 -34.19 48.60
CA PHE A 87 39.25 -35.51 48.60
C PHE A 87 40.56 -35.49 49.39
N VAL A 88 40.55 -36.22 50.51
CA VAL A 88 41.67 -36.44 51.44
C VAL A 88 42.91 -36.99 50.70
N ALA A 89 44.07 -36.59 51.20
CA ALA A 89 45.39 -36.77 50.61
C ALA A 89 45.84 -38.22 50.53
N VAL A 90 46.43 -38.59 49.38
CA VAL A 90 47.49 -39.61 49.29
C VAL A 90 48.65 -39.00 48.51
N ASN A 91 49.81 -39.00 49.17
CA ASN A 91 51.07 -38.41 48.77
C ASN A 91 51.81 -39.30 47.76
N THR A 92 52.15 -38.75 46.59
CA THR A 92 53.15 -39.32 45.65
C THR A 92 53.75 -38.17 44.83
N GLY A 93 55.09 -38.08 44.75
CA GLY A 93 55.88 -36.90 44.35
C GLY A 93 55.77 -36.35 42.93
N ASN A 94 56.50 -35.24 42.69
CA ASN A 94 56.77 -34.50 41.43
C ASN A 94 55.63 -34.27 40.42
N THR A 95 54.39 -34.58 40.76
CA THR A 95 53.24 -34.56 39.84
C THR A 95 52.07 -33.76 40.42
N ILE A 96 51.58 -32.76 39.68
CA ILE A 96 50.41 -31.96 40.03
C ILE A 96 49.16 -32.64 39.44
N LYS A 97 48.23 -33.09 40.28
CA LYS A 97 46.93 -33.63 39.85
C LYS A 97 45.93 -32.48 39.70
N LEU A 98 45.78 -31.94 38.48
CA LEU A 98 45.02 -30.71 38.20
C LEU A 98 43.52 -30.86 38.49
N ASP A 99 42.95 -32.05 38.30
CA ASP A 99 41.53 -32.33 38.58
C ASP A 99 41.11 -31.99 40.03
N LYS A 100 42.06 -32.03 40.97
CA LYS A 100 41.82 -31.70 42.38
C LYS A 100 41.64 -30.21 42.65
N TYR A 101 41.99 -29.37 41.69
CA TYR A 101 41.97 -27.92 41.80
C TYR A 101 40.95 -27.29 40.85
N LEU A 102 40.23 -28.10 40.07
CA LEU A 102 39.20 -27.64 39.16
C LEU A 102 37.86 -27.50 39.90
N THR A 103 37.27 -26.31 39.80
CA THR A 103 35.88 -26.05 40.18
C THR A 103 35.09 -25.70 38.92
N VAL A 104 33.98 -26.39 38.69
CA VAL A 104 33.00 -26.01 37.68
C VAL A 104 31.87 -25.26 38.38
N GLN A 105 31.53 -24.08 37.89
CA GLN A 105 30.43 -23.26 38.39
C GLN A 105 29.41 -23.05 37.29
N THR A 106 28.13 -23.10 37.66
CA THR A 106 27.04 -22.73 36.76
C THR A 106 26.29 -21.52 37.28
N THR A 107 25.86 -20.65 36.38
CA THR A 107 25.14 -19.43 36.70
C THR A 107 24.08 -19.15 35.63
N GLY A 108 23.07 -18.36 36.00
CA GLY A 108 21.98 -17.98 35.11
C GLY A 108 20.71 -18.79 35.37
N TYR A 109 19.88 -18.91 34.34
CA TYR A 109 18.56 -19.53 34.43
C TYR A 109 18.51 -20.88 33.73
N ASP A 110 17.60 -21.75 34.16
CA ASP A 110 17.37 -23.05 33.53
C ASP A 110 16.97 -22.88 32.05
N GLY A 111 17.61 -23.62 31.14
CA GLY A 111 17.52 -23.41 29.69
C GLY A 111 18.44 -22.33 29.12
N TYR A 112 18.96 -21.42 29.96
CA TYR A 112 19.76 -20.25 29.59
C TYR A 112 21.02 -20.10 30.46
N GLY A 113 21.47 -21.20 31.06
CA GLY A 113 22.58 -21.21 32.00
C GLY A 113 23.93 -21.20 31.31
N THR A 114 24.96 -20.79 32.03
CA THR A 114 26.36 -20.85 31.58
C THR A 114 27.22 -21.66 32.54
N ALA A 115 28.26 -22.30 32.03
CA ALA A 115 29.25 -23.04 32.82
C ALA A 115 30.64 -22.43 32.66
N THR A 116 31.32 -22.24 33.78
CA THR A 116 32.70 -21.77 33.84
C THR A 116 33.57 -22.73 34.63
N ALA A 117 34.82 -22.88 34.19
CA ALA A 117 35.83 -23.70 34.84
C ALA A 117 36.86 -22.76 35.48
N THR A 118 37.10 -22.94 36.78
CA THR A 118 38.11 -22.18 37.53
C THR A 118 39.10 -23.15 38.14
N ILE A 119 40.40 -22.89 37.95
CA ILE A 119 41.47 -23.67 38.56
C ILE A 119 42.00 -22.88 39.76
N ASP A 120 42.07 -23.53 40.93
CA ASP A 120 42.62 -22.93 42.15
C ASP A 120 44.16 -22.88 42.08
N TRP A 121 44.65 -21.92 41.30
CA TRP A 121 46.07 -21.67 41.10
C TRP A 121 46.79 -21.28 42.39
N ALA A 122 46.12 -20.59 43.31
CA ALA A 122 46.69 -20.20 44.60
C ALA A 122 46.97 -21.43 45.47
N ALA A 123 46.07 -22.41 45.51
CA ALA A 123 46.30 -23.66 46.23
C ALA A 123 47.40 -24.52 45.60
N ILE A 124 47.53 -24.51 44.26
CA ILE A 124 48.64 -25.19 43.57
C ILE A 124 49.96 -24.51 43.93
N GLU A 125 50.03 -23.18 43.83
CA GLU A 125 51.23 -22.39 44.13
C GLU A 125 51.66 -22.56 45.59
N LYS A 126 50.73 -22.47 46.54
CA LYS A 126 51.00 -22.70 47.97
C LYS A 126 51.60 -24.08 48.25
N LYS A 127 51.17 -25.13 47.52
CA LYS A 127 51.58 -26.51 47.79
C LYS A 127 52.84 -26.93 47.03
N TYR A 128 52.99 -26.47 45.79
CA TYR A 128 54.05 -26.90 44.88
C TYR A 128 55.04 -25.80 44.51
N GLY A 129 54.69 -24.52 44.64
CA GLY A 129 55.47 -23.37 44.15
C GLY A 129 56.96 -23.44 44.47
N SER A 130 57.31 -23.61 45.74
CA SER A 130 58.72 -23.72 46.19
C SER A 130 59.45 -24.98 45.71
N LYS A 131 58.72 -25.99 45.22
CA LYS A 131 59.27 -27.25 44.69
C LYS A 131 59.41 -27.20 43.17
N LEU A 132 58.67 -26.32 42.49
CA LEU A 132 58.69 -26.23 41.04
C LEU A 132 60.02 -25.65 40.56
N SER A 133 60.46 -26.12 39.40
CA SER A 133 61.68 -25.65 38.76
C SER A 133 61.62 -25.82 37.26
N PHE A 134 62.27 -24.89 36.57
CA PHE A 134 62.44 -24.94 35.12
C PHE A 134 63.46 -25.99 34.70
N THR A 135 63.27 -26.54 33.49
CA THR A 135 64.25 -27.42 32.84
C THR A 135 65.48 -26.63 32.40
N SER A 136 66.56 -27.33 32.02
CA SER A 136 67.72 -26.68 31.43
C SER A 136 67.43 -26.11 30.03
N ALA A 137 66.51 -26.74 29.27
CA ALA A 137 66.09 -26.25 27.96
C ALA A 137 65.42 -24.88 28.07
N ALA A 138 64.50 -24.71 29.04
CA ALA A 138 63.85 -23.43 29.30
C ALA A 138 64.87 -22.33 29.64
N LYS A 139 65.86 -22.64 30.48
CA LYS A 139 66.93 -21.70 30.85
C LYS A 139 67.78 -21.27 29.67
N ASN A 140 68.05 -22.18 28.72
CA ASN A 140 68.83 -21.88 27.52
C ASN A 140 68.02 -21.06 26.51
N GLU A 141 66.72 -21.33 26.39
CA GLU A 141 65.82 -20.66 25.44
C GLU A 141 65.48 -19.23 25.89
N TYR A 142 65.14 -19.04 27.16
CA TYR A 142 64.71 -17.74 27.69
C TYR A 142 65.83 -16.94 28.37
N GLY A 143 66.98 -17.55 28.66
CA GLY A 143 68.17 -16.87 29.17
C GLY A 143 67.89 -15.94 30.37
N GLY A 144 68.29 -14.67 30.24
CA GLY A 144 68.11 -13.66 31.28
C GLY A 144 66.64 -13.30 31.59
N PHE A 145 65.69 -13.64 30.71
CA PHE A 145 64.27 -13.37 30.92
C PHE A 145 63.60 -14.34 31.91
N MET A 146 64.28 -15.42 32.32
CA MET A 146 63.75 -16.39 33.29
C MET A 146 63.37 -15.77 34.64
N GLY A 147 63.93 -14.60 34.98
CA GLY A 147 63.63 -13.89 36.23
C GLY A 147 62.27 -13.19 36.23
N LEU A 148 61.58 -13.09 35.09
CA LEU A 148 60.30 -12.39 34.94
C LEU A 148 59.08 -13.31 35.11
N MET A 149 59.28 -14.64 35.16
CA MET A 149 58.19 -15.60 35.31
C MET A 149 58.56 -16.72 36.27
N THR A 150 57.58 -17.22 37.01
CA THR A 150 57.77 -18.41 37.85
C THR A 150 57.38 -19.68 37.09
N PRO A 151 57.87 -20.87 37.51
CA PRO A 151 57.41 -22.12 36.92
C PRO A 151 55.90 -22.36 37.04
N ILE A 152 55.23 -21.76 38.03
CA ILE A 152 53.78 -21.87 38.14
C ILE A 152 53.09 -20.99 37.11
N ASP A 153 53.64 -19.83 36.75
CA ASP A 153 53.10 -18.98 35.69
C ASP A 153 53.18 -19.68 34.33
N ALA A 154 54.30 -20.38 34.04
CA ALA A 154 54.40 -21.23 32.86
C ALA A 154 53.34 -22.35 32.83
N ILE A 155 52.99 -22.94 33.97
CA ILE A 155 51.91 -23.93 34.04
C ILE A 155 50.54 -23.26 33.81
N LYS A 156 50.29 -22.08 34.40
CA LYS A 156 49.03 -21.32 34.22
C LYS A 156 48.78 -21.02 32.74
N ASP A 157 49.83 -20.58 32.03
CA ASP A 157 49.73 -20.19 30.63
C ASP A 157 49.53 -21.38 29.67
N CYS A 158 50.02 -22.57 30.06
CA CYS A 158 49.93 -23.78 29.24
C CYS A 158 48.71 -24.66 29.52
N VAL A 159 47.83 -24.29 30.46
CA VAL A 159 46.74 -25.16 30.92
C VAL A 159 45.41 -24.42 30.87
N SER A 160 44.44 -24.99 30.16
CA SER A 160 43.06 -24.50 30.14
C SER A 160 42.05 -25.66 30.15
N VAL A 161 40.79 -25.34 30.44
CA VAL A 161 39.67 -26.29 30.38
C VAL A 161 38.65 -25.75 29.39
N LYS A 162 38.20 -26.61 28.47
CA LYS A 162 37.20 -26.28 27.46
C LYS A 162 35.98 -27.17 27.63
N PHE A 163 34.80 -26.56 27.67
CA PHE A 163 33.52 -27.27 27.62
C PHE A 163 33.11 -27.54 26.17
N GLU A 164 32.38 -28.64 25.95
CA GLU A 164 31.73 -28.90 24.66
C GLU A 164 30.60 -27.89 24.39
N LYS A 165 29.89 -27.49 25.45
CA LYS A 165 28.82 -26.50 25.48
C LYS A 165 28.93 -25.73 26.78
N SER A 166 29.02 -24.41 26.70
CA SER A 166 29.23 -23.54 27.87
C SER A 166 28.08 -22.56 28.15
N SER A 167 27.06 -22.51 27.29
CA SER A 167 25.87 -21.65 27.42
C SER A 167 24.61 -22.38 26.94
N GLY A 168 23.43 -21.84 27.23
CA GLY A 168 22.14 -22.49 26.93
C GLY A 168 21.94 -23.79 27.71
N LEU A 169 22.45 -23.83 28.94
CA LEU A 169 22.47 -25.03 29.79
C LEU A 169 21.21 -25.14 30.62
N SER A 170 20.79 -26.38 30.91
CA SER A 170 19.63 -26.69 31.76
C SER A 170 20.01 -27.55 32.98
N ASN A 171 19.27 -27.45 34.08
CA ASN A 171 19.45 -28.34 35.24
C ASN A 171 19.27 -29.81 34.82
N GLY A 172 20.18 -30.68 35.27
CA GLY A 172 20.22 -32.09 34.90
C GLY A 172 20.98 -32.38 33.59
N GLU A 173 21.26 -31.37 32.77
CA GLU A 173 22.08 -31.54 31.56
C GLU A 173 23.51 -31.95 31.94
N THR A 174 24.09 -32.92 31.23
CA THR A 174 25.47 -33.34 31.48
C THR A 174 26.36 -32.87 30.35
N ILE A 175 27.33 -32.00 30.66
CA ILE A 175 28.30 -31.46 29.71
C ILE A 175 29.69 -32.07 29.91
N ALA A 176 30.38 -32.40 28.82
CA ALA A 176 31.77 -32.81 28.86
C ALA A 176 32.71 -31.60 28.91
N TYR A 177 33.82 -31.75 29.64
CA TYR A 177 34.95 -30.84 29.59
C TYR A 177 36.26 -31.57 29.32
N THR A 178 37.13 -30.88 28.58
CA THR A 178 38.44 -31.38 28.17
C THR A 178 39.52 -30.48 28.72
N TRP A 179 40.55 -31.08 29.31
CA TRP A 179 41.78 -30.39 29.65
C TRP A 179 42.59 -30.17 28.38
N ASN A 180 42.96 -28.92 28.13
CA ASN A 180 43.89 -28.55 27.08
C ASN A 180 45.20 -28.15 27.75
N VAL A 181 46.24 -28.97 27.53
CA VAL A 181 47.58 -28.76 28.09
C VAL A 181 48.58 -28.72 26.95
N ASP A 182 49.35 -27.65 26.86
CA ASP A 182 50.37 -27.47 25.83
C ASP A 182 51.43 -28.60 25.93
N ASP A 183 51.69 -29.28 24.81
CA ASP A 183 52.66 -30.37 24.73
C ASP A 183 54.08 -29.92 25.12
N ASN A 184 54.40 -28.64 24.92
CA ASN A 184 55.69 -28.04 25.27
C ASN A 184 55.84 -27.79 26.78
N LEU A 185 54.78 -27.90 27.59
CA LEU A 185 54.87 -27.68 29.04
C LEU A 185 55.98 -28.53 29.69
N SER A 186 56.13 -29.77 29.23
CA SER A 186 57.16 -30.71 29.69
C SER A 186 58.59 -30.31 29.28
N LYS A 187 58.75 -29.51 28.21
CA LYS A 187 60.03 -28.94 27.80
C LYS A 187 60.46 -27.84 28.75
N TYR A 188 59.51 -27.13 29.37
CA TYR A 188 59.80 -25.94 30.16
C TYR A 188 59.81 -26.18 31.67
N VAL A 189 58.91 -26.99 32.21
CA VAL A 189 58.76 -27.23 33.65
C VAL A 189 59.06 -28.69 34.00
N LYS A 190 59.89 -28.92 35.02
CA LYS A 190 60.32 -30.28 35.41
C LYS A 190 59.19 -31.11 36.03
N HIS A 191 58.19 -30.48 36.62
CA HIS A 191 57.08 -31.17 37.27
C HIS A 191 56.05 -31.63 36.23
N LYS A 192 55.55 -32.84 36.41
CA LYS A 192 54.51 -33.40 35.53
C LYS A 192 53.14 -32.92 35.98
N VAL A 193 52.24 -32.71 35.03
CA VAL A 193 50.80 -32.53 35.32
C VAL A 193 50.05 -33.82 34.98
N LYS A 194 49.05 -34.16 35.79
CA LYS A 194 48.09 -35.24 35.51
C LYS A 194 46.69 -34.65 35.62
N PHE A 195 45.86 -35.00 34.65
CA PHE A 195 44.49 -34.53 34.51
C PHE A 195 43.66 -35.61 33.82
N LYS A 196 42.34 -35.54 33.95
CA LYS A 196 41.40 -36.45 33.31
C LYS A 196 40.20 -35.67 32.80
N ASN A 197 39.91 -35.82 31.51
CA ASN A 197 38.66 -35.32 30.92
C ASN A 197 37.47 -35.98 31.61
N ASN A 198 36.43 -35.20 31.86
CA ASN A 198 35.28 -35.70 32.61
C ASN A 198 34.00 -34.99 32.15
N LYS A 199 32.90 -35.38 32.79
CA LYS A 199 31.59 -34.77 32.60
C LYS A 199 31.17 -34.03 33.87
N TYR A 200 30.34 -33.02 33.70
CA TYR A 200 29.73 -32.25 34.77
C TYR A 200 28.21 -32.22 34.54
N THR A 201 27.43 -32.59 35.56
CA THR A 201 25.98 -32.47 35.53
C THR A 201 25.62 -31.09 36.06
N VAL A 202 24.96 -30.29 35.22
CA VAL A 202 24.50 -28.92 35.50
C VAL A 202 23.45 -28.95 36.60
N THR A 203 23.65 -28.14 37.63
CA THR A 203 22.75 -28.05 38.79
C THR A 203 22.83 -26.65 39.38
N GLY A 204 21.72 -26.14 39.92
CA GLY A 204 21.69 -24.86 40.64
C GLY A 204 21.39 -23.65 39.75
N LEU A 205 20.93 -23.86 38.51
CA LEU A 205 20.36 -22.80 37.70
C LEU A 205 18.97 -22.41 38.23
N THR A 206 18.67 -21.11 38.20
CA THR A 206 17.38 -20.57 38.68
C THR A 206 16.28 -20.84 37.65
N GLU A 207 15.06 -21.17 38.09
CA GLU A 207 13.90 -21.27 37.17
C GLU A 207 13.62 -19.91 36.51
N VAL A 208 13.37 -19.92 35.18
CA VAL A 208 13.08 -18.69 34.42
C VAL A 208 11.59 -18.37 34.47
N GLY A 209 11.24 -17.12 34.79
CA GLY A 209 9.84 -16.68 34.74
C GLY A 209 9.33 -16.52 33.31
N THR A 210 8.02 -16.32 33.14
CA THR A 210 7.42 -15.97 31.85
C THR A 210 6.58 -14.70 31.95
N PHE A 211 6.32 -14.07 30.79
CA PHE A 211 5.37 -12.96 30.68
C PHE A 211 4.66 -12.97 29.33
N ASP A 212 3.47 -12.38 29.28
CA ASP A 212 2.75 -12.14 28.02
C ASP A 212 3.38 -10.94 27.29
N ALA A 213 4.17 -11.25 26.27
CA ALA A 213 4.84 -10.25 25.45
C ALA A 213 3.89 -9.49 24.51
N PHE A 214 2.70 -10.00 24.24
CA PHE A 214 1.75 -9.36 23.33
C PHE A 214 0.68 -8.53 24.05
N ALA A 215 0.58 -8.63 25.38
CA ALA A 215 -0.38 -7.87 26.20
C ALA A 215 -0.26 -6.35 26.01
N ASN A 216 0.95 -5.84 25.81
CA ASN A 216 1.22 -4.40 25.66
C ASN A 216 1.59 -4.01 24.21
N LEU A 217 1.36 -4.90 23.24
CA LEU A 217 1.56 -4.61 21.83
C LEU A 217 0.27 -4.05 21.21
N ASP A 218 0.25 -2.75 20.96
CA ASP A 218 -0.78 -2.05 20.21
C ASP A 218 -0.54 -2.22 18.70
N VAL A 219 -1.50 -2.83 18.01
CA VAL A 219 -1.47 -3.06 16.56
C VAL A 219 -2.59 -2.23 15.94
N LYS A 220 -2.20 -1.22 15.16
CA LYS A 220 -3.13 -0.29 14.51
C LYS A 220 -3.09 -0.45 12.99
N PHE A 221 -4.26 -0.61 12.40
CA PHE A 221 -4.44 -0.63 10.96
C PHE A 221 -4.87 0.75 10.48
N SER A 222 -4.27 1.23 9.40
CA SER A 222 -4.57 2.55 8.82
C SER A 222 -4.38 2.57 7.32
N GLY A 223 -5.17 3.39 6.62
CA GLY A 223 -5.19 3.51 5.17
C GLY A 223 -6.47 2.94 4.56
N VAL A 224 -6.52 2.89 3.23
CA VAL A 224 -7.66 2.39 2.45
C VAL A 224 -7.29 1.03 1.86
N ALA A 225 -8.11 0.02 2.09
CA ALA A 225 -7.94 -1.31 1.52
C ALA A 225 -8.03 -1.27 -0.02
N PRO A 226 -7.21 -2.06 -0.74
CA PRO A 226 -6.29 -3.06 -0.22
C PRO A 226 -4.90 -2.54 0.13
N ASN A 227 -4.63 -1.23 0.06
CA ASN A 227 -3.29 -0.65 0.21
C ASN A 227 -3.04 -0.14 1.63
N ALA A 228 -3.73 -0.70 2.63
CA ALA A 228 -3.59 -0.28 4.02
C ALA A 228 -2.33 -0.86 4.68
N SER A 229 -1.98 -0.34 5.84
CA SER A 229 -0.78 -0.71 6.58
C SER A 229 -1.03 -0.96 8.07
N ALA A 230 -0.16 -1.79 8.66
CA ALA A 230 -0.12 -2.05 10.10
C ALA A 230 1.01 -1.25 10.75
N LYS A 231 0.71 -0.64 11.90
CA LYS A 231 1.68 0.05 12.75
C LYS A 231 1.68 -0.57 14.13
N PHE A 232 2.88 -0.77 14.66
CA PHE A 232 3.12 -1.41 15.94
C PHE A 232 3.62 -0.38 16.94
N ASN A 233 3.07 -0.42 18.14
CA ASN A 233 3.58 0.35 19.27
C ASN A 233 3.58 -0.56 20.51
N TYR A 234 4.64 -0.50 21.29
CA TYR A 234 4.74 -1.29 22.52
C TYR A 234 4.69 -0.34 23.72
N THR A 235 3.72 -0.54 24.61
CA THR A 235 3.49 0.33 25.78
C THR A 235 4.09 -0.21 27.07
N GLY A 236 4.57 -1.46 27.05
CA GLY A 236 5.24 -2.09 28.19
C GLY A 236 6.69 -1.60 28.33
N SER A 237 7.33 -1.96 29.44
CA SER A 237 8.72 -1.58 29.73
C SER A 237 9.72 -2.71 29.48
N GLU A 238 9.24 -3.94 29.30
CA GLU A 238 10.06 -5.14 29.13
C GLU A 238 10.74 -5.25 27.76
N MET A 239 10.09 -4.72 26.73
CA MET A 239 10.46 -4.93 25.32
C MET A 239 10.35 -3.62 24.55
N SER A 240 10.84 -3.64 23.32
CA SER A 240 10.61 -2.60 22.33
C SER A 240 9.75 -3.12 21.20
N TYR A 241 9.05 -2.24 20.48
CA TYR A 241 8.31 -2.66 19.28
C TYR A 241 9.23 -3.26 18.20
N TYR A 242 10.53 -2.91 18.21
CA TYR A 242 11.54 -3.51 17.33
C TYR A 242 11.85 -4.99 17.62
N ASP A 243 11.38 -5.51 18.74
CA ASP A 243 11.56 -6.92 19.09
C ASP A 243 10.52 -7.82 18.39
N PHE A 244 9.53 -7.21 17.73
CA PHE A 244 8.46 -7.90 17.02
C PHE A 244 8.69 -7.82 15.50
N ASN A 245 8.56 -8.95 14.84
CA ASN A 245 8.55 -9.07 13.39
C ASN A 245 7.12 -9.39 12.92
N CYS A 246 6.73 -8.90 11.74
CA CYS A 246 5.43 -9.20 11.16
C CYS A 246 5.62 -9.71 9.73
N ASP A 247 4.86 -10.73 9.34
CA ASP A 247 4.91 -11.33 8.01
C ASP A 247 4.42 -10.38 6.91
N LYS A 248 3.42 -9.55 7.20
CA LYS A 248 2.84 -8.56 6.29
C LYS A 248 2.49 -7.28 7.04
N THR A 249 2.91 -6.13 6.52
CA THR A 249 2.66 -4.81 7.13
C THR A 249 2.09 -3.78 6.16
N SER A 250 2.04 -4.09 4.88
CA SER A 250 1.44 -3.30 3.79
C SER A 250 0.44 -4.15 3.01
N ASP A 251 -0.28 -3.51 2.09
CA ASP A 251 -1.20 -4.18 1.16
C ASP A 251 -2.30 -4.96 1.89
N LEU A 252 -2.75 -4.40 3.02
CA LEU A 252 -3.72 -5.02 3.92
C LEU A 252 -5.17 -4.72 3.50
N SER A 253 -6.01 -5.74 3.61
CA SER A 253 -7.47 -5.64 3.45
C SER A 253 -8.20 -6.12 4.70
N ASN A 254 -9.44 -5.66 4.90
CA ASN A 254 -10.30 -6.22 5.94
C ASN A 254 -10.46 -7.74 5.73
N GLY A 255 -10.24 -8.51 6.79
CA GLY A 255 -10.27 -9.97 6.77
C GLY A 255 -8.89 -10.64 6.63
N ASP A 256 -7.84 -9.89 6.27
CA ASP A 256 -6.47 -10.42 6.30
C ASP A 256 -6.09 -10.85 7.72
N ILE A 257 -5.24 -11.87 7.83
CA ILE A 257 -4.62 -12.28 9.10
C ILE A 257 -3.13 -12.02 8.98
N ILE A 258 -2.58 -11.22 9.89
CA ILE A 258 -1.15 -10.98 10.00
C ILE A 258 -0.58 -11.74 11.20
N LYS A 259 0.64 -12.26 11.07
CA LYS A 259 1.34 -13.01 12.11
C LYS A 259 2.51 -12.21 12.64
N VAL A 260 2.43 -11.83 13.91
CA VAL A 260 3.50 -11.15 14.64
C VAL A 260 4.32 -12.18 15.42
N THR A 261 5.64 -12.09 15.35
CA THR A 261 6.58 -13.06 15.92
C THR A 261 7.72 -12.38 16.69
N ILE A 262 8.28 -13.08 17.67
CA ILE A 262 9.46 -12.67 18.45
C ILE A 262 10.62 -13.58 18.06
N ASP A 263 11.78 -13.01 17.75
CA ASP A 263 12.96 -13.79 17.40
C ASP A 263 13.46 -14.62 18.61
N LYS A 264 13.44 -15.95 18.45
CA LYS A 264 13.89 -16.91 19.45
C LYS A 264 15.34 -16.67 19.90
N SER A 265 16.19 -16.07 19.06
CA SER A 265 17.57 -15.73 19.42
C SER A 265 17.66 -14.72 20.58
N LYS A 266 16.58 -13.96 20.85
CA LYS A 266 16.51 -12.95 21.90
C LYS A 266 16.14 -13.51 23.28
N LEU A 267 15.69 -14.75 23.38
CA LEU A 267 15.23 -15.32 24.65
C LEU A 267 16.34 -15.36 25.71
N GLU A 268 17.58 -15.66 25.33
CA GLU A 268 18.72 -15.62 26.25
C GLU A 268 18.96 -14.20 26.81
N TYR A 269 18.76 -13.16 25.98
CA TYR A 269 18.83 -11.77 26.42
C TYR A 269 17.74 -11.44 27.44
N TYR A 270 16.49 -11.85 27.21
CA TYR A 270 15.39 -11.60 28.15
C TYR A 270 15.56 -12.36 29.46
N ALA A 271 15.93 -13.64 29.41
CA ALA A 271 16.24 -14.42 30.61
C ALA A 271 17.32 -13.73 31.43
N LYS A 272 18.43 -13.31 30.80
CA LYS A 272 19.56 -12.67 31.49
C LYS A 272 19.22 -11.30 32.10
N ASN A 273 18.50 -10.45 31.37
CA ASN A 273 18.29 -9.05 31.79
C ASN A 273 16.99 -8.82 32.56
N LEU A 274 15.98 -9.66 32.34
CA LEU A 274 14.65 -9.53 32.96
C LEU A 274 14.33 -10.66 33.94
N GLY A 275 15.08 -11.78 33.90
CA GLY A 275 14.76 -12.99 34.67
C GLY A 275 13.49 -13.71 34.21
N LYS A 276 12.93 -13.28 33.06
CA LYS A 276 11.71 -13.81 32.47
C LYS A 276 11.80 -13.79 30.94
N VAL A 277 11.08 -14.69 30.28
CA VAL A 277 11.00 -14.78 28.81
C VAL A 277 9.54 -14.68 28.33
N PRO A 278 9.30 -14.24 27.08
CA PRO A 278 7.96 -14.32 26.49
C PRO A 278 7.37 -15.74 26.61
N ALA A 279 6.11 -15.84 27.04
CA ALA A 279 5.39 -17.10 27.15
C ALA A 279 5.07 -17.69 25.77
N ASP A 280 4.61 -16.83 24.85
CA ASP A 280 4.37 -17.13 23.46
C ASP A 280 5.35 -16.35 22.58
N LEU A 281 5.72 -16.92 21.43
CA LEU A 281 6.63 -16.30 20.47
C LEU A 281 5.92 -15.80 19.22
N GLU A 282 4.62 -16.05 19.10
CA GLU A 282 3.82 -15.66 17.95
C GLU A 282 2.37 -15.37 18.33
N LYS A 283 1.75 -14.43 17.61
CA LYS A 283 0.34 -14.09 17.74
C LYS A 283 -0.22 -13.60 16.41
N GLU A 284 -1.44 -14.02 16.10
CA GLU A 284 -2.17 -13.59 14.91
C GLU A 284 -3.12 -12.43 15.23
N TYR A 285 -3.20 -11.48 14.30
CA TYR A 285 -4.12 -10.34 14.37
C TYR A 285 -4.94 -10.29 13.09
N LYS A 286 -6.26 -10.26 13.25
CA LYS A 286 -7.19 -10.06 12.14
C LYS A 286 -7.28 -8.57 11.81
N VAL A 287 -7.12 -8.22 10.54
CA VAL A 287 -7.26 -6.86 10.03
C VAL A 287 -8.73 -6.52 9.91
N GLU A 288 -9.17 -5.51 10.66
CA GLU A 288 -10.55 -5.02 10.66
C GLU A 288 -10.56 -3.49 10.81
N GLY A 289 -11.67 -2.85 10.44
CA GLY A 289 -11.88 -1.42 10.62
C GLY A 289 -11.18 -0.52 9.60
N LEU A 290 -10.68 -1.07 8.49
CA LEU A 290 -10.14 -0.27 7.38
C LEU A 290 -11.26 0.29 6.50
N GLU A 291 -11.03 1.47 5.93
CA GLU A 291 -11.81 1.97 4.81
C GLU A 291 -11.53 1.15 3.56
N SER A 292 -12.43 1.19 2.58
CA SER A 292 -12.23 0.55 1.27
C SER A 292 -12.79 1.44 0.17
N TYR A 293 -12.31 1.31 -1.07
CA TYR A 293 -12.91 2.06 -2.18
C TYR A 293 -14.32 1.55 -2.49
N LEU A 294 -15.20 2.48 -2.90
CA LEU A 294 -16.52 2.15 -3.44
C LEU A 294 -16.36 1.22 -4.65
N THR A 295 -17.09 0.10 -4.65
CA THR A 295 -17.01 -0.90 -5.73
C THR A 295 -18.34 -1.21 -6.39
N LYS A 296 -19.46 -0.91 -5.71
CA LYS A 296 -20.81 -1.15 -6.20
C LYS A 296 -21.73 0.02 -5.93
N ILE A 297 -22.66 0.27 -6.84
CA ILE A 297 -23.68 1.31 -6.70
C ILE A 297 -24.55 1.04 -5.46
N SER A 298 -24.82 -0.23 -5.14
CA SER A 298 -25.64 -0.60 -3.98
C SER A 298 -25.03 -0.23 -2.62
N GLN A 299 -23.75 0.16 -2.57
CA GLN A 299 -23.09 0.63 -1.36
C GLN A 299 -23.34 2.12 -1.10
N ILE A 300 -23.80 2.87 -2.10
CA ILE A 300 -24.09 4.30 -1.97
C ILE A 300 -25.32 4.46 -1.08
N ASP A 301 -25.09 4.98 0.12
CA ASP A 301 -26.17 5.31 1.04
C ASP A 301 -26.90 6.60 0.65
N GLU A 302 -28.13 6.73 1.14
CA GLU A 302 -29.02 7.86 0.82
C GLU A 302 -28.45 9.22 1.25
N VAL A 303 -27.67 9.25 2.33
CA VAL A 303 -27.06 10.49 2.84
C VAL A 303 -25.99 10.97 1.88
N ALA A 304 -25.07 10.08 1.47
CA ALA A 304 -24.04 10.39 0.49
C ALA A 304 -24.65 10.79 -0.87
N LEU A 305 -25.66 10.04 -1.34
CA LEU A 305 -26.35 10.36 -2.60
C LEU A 305 -27.00 11.74 -2.56
N THR A 306 -27.73 12.06 -1.49
CA THR A 306 -28.39 13.36 -1.34
C THR A 306 -27.38 14.50 -1.28
N ALA A 307 -26.25 14.33 -0.59
CA ALA A 307 -25.20 15.33 -0.54
C ALA A 307 -24.61 15.62 -1.92
N MET A 308 -24.31 14.57 -2.70
CA MET A 308 -23.83 14.71 -4.08
C MET A 308 -24.89 15.35 -5.00
N GLN A 309 -26.17 15.03 -4.83
CA GLN A 309 -27.26 15.61 -5.63
C GLN A 309 -27.50 17.10 -5.35
N ASN A 310 -27.38 17.51 -4.08
CA ASN A 310 -27.46 18.91 -3.70
C ASN A 310 -26.30 19.70 -4.33
N GLN A 311 -25.09 19.17 -4.24
CA GLN A 311 -23.91 19.76 -4.87
C GLN A 311 -24.08 19.86 -6.40
N ALA A 312 -24.59 18.82 -7.05
CA ALA A 312 -24.89 18.84 -8.48
C ALA A 312 -25.80 20.01 -8.87
N THR A 313 -26.86 20.22 -8.07
CA THR A 313 -27.82 21.30 -8.27
C THR A 313 -27.18 22.68 -8.12
N ASP A 314 -26.37 22.86 -7.08
CA ASP A 314 -25.68 24.13 -6.81
C ASP A 314 -24.66 24.46 -7.91
N VAL A 315 -23.84 23.48 -8.31
CA VAL A 315 -22.86 23.62 -9.39
C VAL A 315 -23.55 23.94 -10.72
N TYR A 316 -24.61 23.21 -11.07
CA TYR A 316 -25.34 23.42 -12.32
C TYR A 316 -25.99 24.82 -12.37
N ARG A 317 -26.68 25.22 -11.29
CA ARG A 317 -27.33 26.54 -11.20
C ARG A 317 -26.31 27.68 -11.25
N ALA A 318 -25.19 27.55 -10.55
CA ALA A 318 -24.12 28.54 -10.61
C ALA A 318 -23.57 28.69 -12.03
N LYS A 319 -23.41 27.58 -12.76
CA LYS A 319 -22.96 27.61 -14.16
C LYS A 319 -23.99 28.25 -15.09
N MET A 320 -25.28 27.92 -14.93
CA MET A 320 -26.36 28.55 -15.70
C MET A 320 -26.47 30.06 -15.41
N ALA A 321 -26.32 30.49 -14.17
CA ALA A 321 -26.34 31.92 -13.82
C ALA A 321 -25.15 32.69 -14.40
N LYS A 322 -24.01 32.03 -14.59
CA LYS A 322 -22.79 32.63 -15.15
C LYS A 322 -22.77 32.65 -16.67
N ASP A 323 -23.17 31.54 -17.30
CA ASP A 323 -22.98 31.29 -18.72
C ASP A 323 -24.29 31.45 -19.53
N GLY A 324 -25.45 31.47 -18.88
CA GLY A 324 -26.75 31.58 -19.54
C GLY A 324 -26.99 32.97 -20.14
N GLY A 325 -27.53 33.01 -21.35
CA GLY A 325 -27.84 34.22 -22.10
C GLY A 325 -29.34 34.49 -22.23
N GLU A 326 -29.66 35.56 -22.97
CA GLU A 326 -31.03 35.90 -23.31
C GLU A 326 -31.73 34.78 -24.09
N GLY A 327 -32.98 34.50 -23.71
CA GLY A 327 -33.81 33.47 -24.34
C GLY A 327 -33.59 32.07 -23.78
N GLU A 328 -32.97 31.92 -22.60
CA GLU A 328 -32.75 30.61 -21.97
C GLU A 328 -33.46 30.55 -20.61
N THR A 329 -34.18 29.46 -20.33
CA THR A 329 -34.82 29.24 -19.03
C THR A 329 -34.71 27.78 -18.65
N LEU A 330 -34.08 27.50 -17.51
CA LEU A 330 -34.04 26.16 -16.93
C LEU A 330 -35.43 25.81 -16.38
N GLU A 331 -36.07 24.80 -16.95
CA GLU A 331 -37.38 24.30 -16.53
C GLU A 331 -37.20 23.20 -15.47
N THR A 332 -36.39 22.19 -15.77
CA THR A 332 -36.14 21.07 -14.86
C THR A 332 -34.67 20.64 -14.90
N LEU A 333 -34.17 20.16 -13.75
CA LEU A 333 -32.91 19.44 -13.64
C LEU A 333 -33.21 18.14 -12.91
N THR A 334 -33.31 17.06 -13.67
CA THR A 334 -33.79 15.76 -13.18
C THR A 334 -32.63 14.80 -13.05
N TYR A 335 -32.41 14.26 -11.84
CA TYR A 335 -31.48 13.15 -11.64
C TYR A 335 -32.07 11.88 -12.29
N ILE A 336 -31.30 11.25 -13.19
CA ILE A 336 -31.76 10.07 -13.94
C ILE A 336 -30.97 8.80 -13.61
N GLY A 337 -29.97 8.89 -12.74
CA GLY A 337 -29.20 7.75 -12.28
C GLY A 337 -27.71 7.99 -12.25
N ASN A 338 -26.91 6.92 -12.22
CA ASN A 338 -25.47 7.03 -12.11
C ASN A 338 -24.72 5.94 -12.88
N TYR A 339 -23.48 6.26 -13.23
CA TYR A 339 -22.48 5.30 -13.73
C TYR A 339 -21.33 5.23 -12.73
N LEU A 340 -21.00 4.03 -12.28
CA LEU A 340 -19.84 3.78 -11.42
C LEU A 340 -18.77 3.08 -12.23
N LEU A 341 -17.57 3.64 -12.29
CA LEU A 341 -16.38 3.00 -12.84
C LEU A 341 -15.47 2.53 -11.70
N THR A 342 -14.92 1.32 -11.82
CA THR A 342 -13.95 0.77 -10.86
C THR A 342 -12.71 0.26 -11.57
N VAL A 343 -11.53 0.63 -11.06
CA VAL A 343 -10.26 0.34 -11.75
C VAL A 343 -10.03 -1.17 -11.87
N LYS A 344 -9.61 -1.63 -13.05
CA LYS A 344 -9.24 -3.04 -13.29
C LYS A 344 -7.89 -3.39 -12.70
N ASN A 345 -6.91 -2.51 -12.86
CA ASN A 345 -5.55 -2.68 -12.38
C ASN A 345 -5.20 -1.62 -11.33
N LYS A 346 -4.92 -2.06 -10.11
CA LYS A 346 -4.70 -1.23 -8.93
C LYS A 346 -3.32 -0.55 -8.88
N ASP A 347 -2.42 -0.90 -9.80
CA ASP A 347 -1.10 -0.25 -9.96
C ASP A 347 -1.14 0.95 -10.94
N SER A 348 -2.33 1.32 -11.42
CA SER A 348 -2.50 2.47 -12.30
C SER A 348 -2.33 3.79 -11.53
N LEU A 349 -1.78 4.82 -12.20
CA LEU A 349 -1.80 6.20 -11.71
C LEU A 349 -3.20 6.84 -11.77
N ASN A 350 -4.20 6.10 -12.22
CA ASN A 350 -5.57 6.59 -12.34
C ASN A 350 -6.35 6.42 -11.02
N SER A 351 -7.44 7.17 -10.89
CA SER A 351 -8.34 7.10 -9.74
C SER A 351 -8.93 5.68 -9.56
N ASN A 352 -9.16 5.26 -8.31
CA ASN A 352 -9.61 3.91 -7.99
C ASN A 352 -11.05 3.66 -8.42
N ASN A 353 -11.88 4.70 -8.37
CA ASN A 353 -13.22 4.72 -8.93
C ASN A 353 -13.59 6.11 -9.44
N TYR A 354 -14.60 6.13 -10.32
CA TYR A 354 -15.34 7.32 -10.70
C TYR A 354 -16.82 7.08 -10.51
N LEU A 355 -17.52 8.00 -9.84
CA LEU A 355 -18.97 8.00 -9.79
C LEU A 355 -19.51 9.22 -10.52
N TYR A 356 -20.24 8.98 -11.62
CA TYR A 356 -20.92 10.03 -12.38
C TYR A 356 -22.41 10.02 -12.05
N LEU A 357 -22.91 11.08 -11.40
CA LEU A 357 -24.35 11.32 -11.26
C LEU A 357 -24.85 11.99 -12.54
N ILE A 358 -25.83 11.36 -13.18
CA ILE A 358 -26.34 11.76 -14.49
C ILE A 358 -27.64 12.51 -14.33
N TYR A 359 -27.73 13.62 -15.06
CA TYR A 359 -28.88 14.51 -15.06
C TYR A 359 -29.39 14.75 -16.48
N LYS A 360 -30.71 14.88 -16.57
CA LYS A 360 -31.41 15.46 -17.70
C LYS A 360 -31.84 16.87 -17.31
N SER A 361 -31.25 17.87 -17.96
CA SER A 361 -31.67 19.26 -17.87
C SER A 361 -32.62 19.58 -19.02
N GLN A 362 -33.74 20.22 -18.73
CA GLN A 362 -34.68 20.70 -19.74
C GLN A 362 -34.63 22.22 -19.75
N ILE A 363 -34.16 22.77 -20.86
CA ILE A 363 -33.99 24.22 -21.03
C ILE A 363 -34.93 24.68 -22.12
N ARG A 364 -35.79 25.63 -21.79
CA ARG A 364 -36.60 26.35 -22.77
C ARG A 364 -35.72 27.38 -23.45
N ASN A 365 -35.64 27.27 -24.77
CA ASN A 365 -34.92 28.20 -25.63
C ASN A 365 -35.94 29.01 -26.43
N ASN A 366 -35.90 30.32 -26.28
CA ASN A 366 -36.83 31.24 -26.92
C ASN A 366 -36.07 32.32 -27.70
N TYR A 367 -36.38 32.43 -28.99
CA TYR A 367 -35.92 33.51 -29.84
C TYR A 367 -36.93 33.78 -30.95
N SER A 368 -37.22 35.05 -31.23
CA SER A 368 -38.13 35.46 -32.29
C SER A 368 -37.58 36.65 -33.06
N ASN A 369 -37.83 36.67 -34.36
CA ASN A 369 -37.69 37.86 -35.21
C ASN A 369 -39.06 38.23 -35.82
N ASN A 370 -39.09 39.15 -36.78
CA ASN A 370 -40.34 39.63 -37.39
C ASN A 370 -41.07 38.59 -38.26
N GLU A 371 -40.45 37.45 -38.57
CA GLU A 371 -40.96 36.44 -39.50
C GLU A 371 -41.15 35.06 -38.87
N LYS A 372 -40.27 34.66 -37.94
CA LYS A 372 -40.25 33.34 -37.33
C LYS A 372 -39.96 33.41 -35.83
N SER A 373 -40.44 32.42 -35.10
CA SER A 373 -40.16 32.23 -33.68
C SER A 373 -39.75 30.79 -33.40
N TYR A 374 -38.83 30.63 -32.46
CA TYR A 374 -38.40 29.37 -31.89
C TYR A 374 -38.69 29.42 -30.38
N ASN A 375 -39.46 28.48 -29.87
CA ASN A 375 -39.79 28.35 -28.44
C ASN A 375 -39.92 26.88 -28.08
N GLU A 376 -38.80 26.18 -28.07
CA GLU A 376 -38.75 24.74 -27.84
C GLU A 376 -38.13 24.43 -26.49
N LEU A 377 -38.52 23.28 -25.95
CA LEU A 377 -37.91 22.69 -24.78
C LEU A 377 -36.85 21.70 -25.24
N ASN A 378 -35.60 21.95 -24.87
CA ASN A 378 -34.47 21.12 -25.27
C ASN A 378 -33.91 20.32 -24.10
N ASP A 379 -33.63 19.05 -24.38
CA ASP A 379 -33.02 18.14 -23.42
C ASP A 379 -31.49 18.20 -23.53
N ILE A 380 -30.83 18.41 -22.40
CA ILE A 380 -29.38 18.43 -22.26
C ILE A 380 -29.00 17.38 -21.22
N TYR A 381 -28.13 16.44 -21.61
CA TYR A 381 -27.58 15.46 -20.70
C TYR A 381 -26.28 15.97 -20.09
N TRP A 382 -26.21 15.94 -18.77
CA TRP A 382 -25.12 16.49 -18.00
C TRP A 382 -24.73 15.52 -16.89
N TYR A 383 -23.50 15.62 -16.40
CA TYR A 383 -23.07 14.86 -15.23
C TYR A 383 -22.33 15.76 -14.23
N ILE A 384 -22.33 15.32 -12.98
CA ILE A 384 -21.29 15.67 -12.02
C ILE A 384 -20.57 14.38 -11.64
N GLY A 385 -19.23 14.40 -11.65
CA GLY A 385 -18.42 13.23 -11.34
C GLY A 385 -17.54 13.46 -10.13
N TYR A 386 -17.31 12.37 -9.40
CA TYR A 386 -16.49 12.30 -8.20
C TYR A 386 -15.49 11.16 -8.34
N GLU A 387 -14.32 11.32 -7.74
CA GLU A 387 -13.21 10.36 -7.84
C GLU A 387 -12.88 9.80 -6.45
N ASP A 388 -12.34 8.57 -6.40
CA ASP A 388 -11.77 7.97 -5.19
C ASP A 388 -12.70 7.90 -3.96
N LEU A 389 -14.01 7.68 -4.18
CA LEU A 389 -14.97 7.53 -3.09
C LEU A 389 -14.63 6.32 -2.23
N THR A 390 -14.72 6.46 -0.91
CA THR A 390 -14.46 5.38 0.05
C THR A 390 -15.73 4.99 0.81
N VAL A 391 -15.72 3.75 1.31
CA VAL A 391 -16.69 3.18 2.23
C VAL A 391 -15.98 3.02 3.57
N GLY A 392 -16.48 3.73 4.58
CA GLY A 392 -15.95 3.68 5.94
C GLY A 392 -16.19 2.34 6.62
N ALA A 393 -15.52 2.13 7.76
CA ALA A 393 -15.70 0.92 8.58
C ALA A 393 -17.15 0.71 9.08
N ASN A 394 -17.94 1.79 9.14
CA ASN A 394 -19.38 1.77 9.47
C ASN A 394 -20.28 1.41 8.27
N GLY A 395 -19.70 1.19 7.08
CA GLY A 395 -20.42 0.89 5.85
C GLY A 395 -20.98 2.11 5.11
N LEU A 396 -20.71 3.35 5.58
CA LEU A 396 -21.19 4.57 4.93
C LEU A 396 -20.19 5.08 3.90
N VAL A 397 -20.68 5.69 2.82
CA VAL A 397 -19.85 6.29 1.79
C VAL A 397 -19.36 7.67 2.24
N THR A 398 -18.06 7.89 2.08
CA THR A 398 -17.40 9.19 2.26
C THR A 398 -17.05 9.76 0.90
N VAL A 399 -17.40 11.03 0.69
CA VAL A 399 -17.13 11.78 -0.55
C VAL A 399 -16.84 13.23 -0.19
N ASP A 400 -15.80 13.83 -0.78
CA ASP A 400 -15.64 15.29 -0.78
C ASP A 400 -16.44 15.87 -1.94
N VAL A 401 -17.62 16.42 -1.64
CA VAL A 401 -18.51 16.96 -2.68
C VAL A 401 -17.92 18.17 -3.41
N ASN A 402 -16.91 18.85 -2.84
CA ASN A 402 -16.30 20.02 -3.47
C ASN A 402 -15.29 19.62 -4.55
N GLU A 403 -14.70 18.44 -4.46
CA GLU A 403 -13.82 17.87 -5.48
C GLU A 403 -14.65 17.12 -6.52
N ASN A 404 -15.23 17.90 -7.45
CA ASN A 404 -16.08 17.38 -8.51
C ASN A 404 -15.60 17.81 -9.90
N ASN A 405 -16.01 17.04 -10.91
CA ASN A 405 -15.82 17.37 -12.32
C ASN A 405 -17.17 17.43 -13.06
N THR A 406 -17.20 18.18 -14.16
CA THR A 406 -18.39 18.37 -14.99
C THR A 406 -18.01 18.27 -16.47
N PRO A 407 -18.96 18.05 -17.40
CA PRO A 407 -18.67 17.94 -18.82
C PRO A 407 -17.85 19.10 -19.37
N ASN A 408 -16.76 18.76 -20.05
CA ASN A 408 -16.00 19.70 -20.88
C ASN A 408 -16.55 19.78 -22.32
N ASN A 409 -17.26 18.74 -22.78
CA ASN A 409 -17.88 18.70 -24.09
C ASN A 409 -18.94 19.80 -24.24
N ARG A 410 -19.07 20.34 -25.44
CA ARG A 410 -20.14 21.27 -25.79
C ARG A 410 -20.86 20.84 -27.05
N PHE A 411 -22.15 21.17 -27.11
CA PHE A 411 -22.94 21.08 -28.33
C PHE A 411 -23.77 22.34 -28.52
N THR A 412 -24.31 22.48 -29.73
CA THR A 412 -25.05 23.68 -30.15
C THR A 412 -26.49 23.32 -30.45
N ILE A 413 -27.40 24.15 -29.97
CA ILE A 413 -28.81 24.12 -30.36
C ILE A 413 -29.04 25.30 -31.29
N ASP A 414 -29.41 25.02 -32.53
CA ASP A 414 -29.73 26.04 -33.52
C ASP A 414 -31.24 26.27 -33.58
N SER A 415 -31.66 27.53 -33.43
CA SER A 415 -33.07 27.91 -33.57
C SER A 415 -33.58 27.80 -35.02
N GLY A 416 -32.69 27.85 -36.01
CA GLY A 416 -33.07 28.02 -37.42
C GLY A 416 -33.68 29.39 -37.74
N VAL A 417 -33.78 30.30 -36.76
CA VAL A 417 -34.35 31.64 -36.90
C VAL A 417 -33.21 32.63 -37.11
N GLY A 418 -33.30 33.40 -38.21
CA GLY A 418 -32.27 34.37 -38.59
C GLY A 418 -32.05 35.42 -37.50
N SER A 419 -30.78 35.62 -37.11
CA SER A 419 -30.32 36.60 -36.11
C SER A 419 -29.38 37.65 -36.71
N GLY A 420 -29.34 37.75 -38.04
CA GLY A 420 -28.42 38.58 -38.83
C GLY A 420 -28.51 38.23 -40.31
N TRP A 421 -27.62 38.79 -41.13
CA TRP A 421 -27.66 38.63 -42.60
C TRP A 421 -27.28 37.23 -43.10
N TRP A 422 -26.54 36.43 -42.31
CA TRP A 422 -26.07 35.09 -42.70
C TRP A 422 -26.00 34.09 -41.53
N SER A 423 -26.64 34.37 -40.41
CA SER A 423 -26.59 33.50 -39.22
C SER A 423 -27.95 33.32 -38.58
N THR A 424 -28.11 32.18 -37.91
CA THR A 424 -29.24 31.85 -37.05
C THR A 424 -28.85 32.06 -35.58
N LYS A 425 -29.84 32.27 -34.70
CA LYS A 425 -29.60 32.30 -33.26
C LYS A 425 -29.29 30.87 -32.80
N SER A 426 -28.18 30.69 -32.11
CA SER A 426 -27.82 29.41 -31.51
C SER A 426 -27.38 29.55 -30.05
N TRP A 427 -27.54 28.48 -29.28
CA TRP A 427 -27.13 28.37 -27.88
C TRP A 427 -26.10 27.26 -27.71
N TYR A 428 -25.18 27.44 -26.74
CA TYR A 428 -24.09 26.51 -26.49
C TYR A 428 -24.22 25.94 -25.09
N TYR A 429 -24.27 24.61 -25.00
CA TYR A 429 -24.41 23.91 -23.72
C TYR A 429 -23.24 23.01 -23.45
N TYR A 430 -22.77 23.02 -22.20
CA TYR A 430 -21.84 22.02 -21.70
C TYR A 430 -22.61 20.76 -21.34
N GLY A 431 -22.24 19.64 -21.93
CA GLY A 431 -22.97 18.39 -21.82
C GLY A 431 -23.08 17.69 -23.16
N TYR A 432 -24.12 16.90 -23.31
CA TYR A 432 -24.34 16.02 -24.44
C TYR A 432 -25.78 16.12 -24.92
N GLN A 433 -25.97 16.01 -26.23
CA GLN A 433 -27.30 16.05 -26.84
C GLN A 433 -28.07 14.74 -26.59
N THR A 434 -27.37 13.61 -26.46
CA THR A 434 -27.95 12.31 -26.17
C THR A 434 -27.30 11.65 -24.96
N ILE A 435 -28.04 10.78 -24.28
CA ILE A 435 -27.51 9.96 -23.18
C ILE A 435 -26.42 8.99 -23.67
N ASP A 436 -26.52 8.53 -24.93
CA ASP A 436 -25.55 7.62 -25.53
C ASP A 436 -24.21 8.31 -25.78
N ASP A 437 -24.21 9.59 -26.17
CA ASP A 437 -22.96 10.35 -26.32
C ASP A 437 -22.30 10.60 -24.97
N LEU A 438 -23.08 10.87 -23.92
CA LEU A 438 -22.58 10.96 -22.55
C LEU A 438 -21.96 9.62 -22.13
N TYR A 439 -22.69 8.51 -22.32
CA TYR A 439 -22.22 7.17 -21.98
C TYR A 439 -20.92 6.81 -22.72
N LYS A 440 -20.83 7.15 -24.00
CA LYS A 440 -19.58 6.96 -24.77
C LYS A 440 -18.42 7.74 -24.17
N ALA A 441 -18.67 8.98 -23.76
CA ALA A 441 -17.65 9.88 -23.26
C ALA A 441 -17.11 9.49 -21.88
N VAL A 442 -17.96 8.99 -20.98
CA VAL A 442 -17.53 8.67 -19.60
C VAL A 442 -17.34 7.18 -19.36
N VAL A 443 -18.14 6.30 -19.96
CA VAL A 443 -18.02 4.84 -19.77
C VAL A 443 -17.19 4.21 -20.89
N THR A 444 -17.62 4.35 -22.16
CA THR A 444 -17.01 3.59 -23.27
C THR A 444 -15.53 3.95 -23.47
N SER A 445 -15.18 5.23 -23.35
CA SER A 445 -13.80 5.73 -23.43
C SER A 445 -12.87 5.17 -22.36
N ASN A 446 -13.42 4.67 -21.25
CA ASN A 446 -12.67 4.20 -20.08
C ASN A 446 -12.67 2.66 -19.92
N LEU A 447 -13.34 1.92 -20.81
CA LEU A 447 -13.52 0.46 -20.69
C LEU A 447 -12.20 -0.33 -20.71
N ASP A 448 -11.12 0.20 -21.26
CA ASP A 448 -9.82 -0.48 -21.24
C ASP A 448 -9.25 -0.56 -19.81
N SER A 449 -9.45 0.49 -19.01
CA SER A 449 -8.87 0.61 -17.67
C SER A 449 -9.88 0.32 -16.54
N TYR A 450 -11.18 0.39 -16.82
CA TYR A 450 -12.24 0.32 -15.82
C TYR A 450 -13.29 -0.74 -16.12
N ASN A 451 -13.82 -1.35 -15.05
CA ASN A 451 -15.12 -2.01 -15.04
C ASN A 451 -16.21 -0.95 -14.79
N HIS A 452 -17.48 -1.27 -15.05
CA HIS A 452 -18.59 -0.35 -14.79
C HIS A 452 -19.83 -1.05 -14.22
N GLU A 453 -20.61 -0.30 -13.44
CA GLU A 453 -22.02 -0.58 -13.13
C GLU A 453 -22.87 0.61 -13.57
N ASP A 454 -24.07 0.32 -14.08
CA ASP A 454 -25.02 1.31 -14.57
C ASP A 454 -26.31 1.28 -13.77
N ASN A 455 -26.78 2.44 -13.36
CA ASN A 455 -28.08 2.64 -12.72
C ASN A 455 -28.81 3.85 -13.31
N VAL A 456 -28.70 4.05 -14.63
CA VAL A 456 -29.41 5.12 -15.34
C VAL A 456 -30.75 4.62 -15.87
N ASP A 457 -31.81 5.30 -15.46
CA ASP A 457 -33.15 5.08 -15.99
C ASP A 457 -33.28 5.75 -17.37
N LYS A 458 -33.06 4.95 -18.41
CA LYS A 458 -33.22 5.37 -19.81
C LYS A 458 -34.66 5.68 -20.19
N SER A 459 -35.66 5.40 -19.34
CA SER A 459 -37.05 5.83 -19.57
C SER A 459 -37.31 7.29 -19.20
N ILE A 460 -36.43 7.89 -18.39
CA ILE A 460 -36.49 9.32 -17.99
C ILE A 460 -35.66 10.18 -18.97
N ALA A 461 -34.62 9.60 -19.60
CA ALA A 461 -34.09 10.07 -20.88
C ALA A 461 -35.23 9.98 -21.92
N PRO A 462 -35.48 10.98 -22.80
CA PRO A 462 -36.39 10.78 -23.91
C PRO A 462 -36.09 9.44 -24.57
N GLN A 463 -37.12 8.59 -24.67
CA GLN A 463 -37.11 7.58 -25.70
C GLN A 463 -36.74 8.31 -26.98
N THR A 464 -35.75 7.80 -27.70
CA THR A 464 -35.60 8.10 -29.12
C THR A 464 -37.00 8.02 -29.67
N VAL A 465 -37.57 9.16 -30.04
CA VAL A 465 -38.84 9.20 -30.77
C VAL A 465 -38.55 8.32 -31.96
N LYS A 466 -39.15 7.13 -31.99
CA LYS A 466 -38.94 6.23 -33.12
C LYS A 466 -39.20 7.05 -34.37
N GLU A 467 -38.33 6.91 -35.36
CA GLU A 467 -38.41 7.59 -36.66
C GLU A 467 -39.82 7.47 -37.29
N GLU A 468 -40.57 6.43 -36.90
CA GLU A 468 -42.00 6.17 -37.14
C GLU A 468 -42.98 7.28 -36.68
N GLU A 469 -42.73 8.02 -35.59
CA GLU A 469 -43.67 9.04 -35.07
C GLU A 469 -43.48 10.43 -35.70
N ILE A 470 -42.32 10.74 -36.27
CA ILE A 470 -42.08 11.98 -37.04
C ILE A 470 -42.57 11.81 -38.49
N ALA A 471 -42.45 10.60 -39.05
CA ALA A 471 -43.00 10.21 -40.34
C ALA A 471 -44.52 10.49 -40.45
N THR A 472 -45.29 10.12 -39.41
CA THR A 472 -46.76 10.27 -39.42
C THR A 472 -47.26 11.71 -39.36
N LYS A 473 -46.46 12.70 -38.91
CA LYS A 473 -46.84 14.13 -38.93
C LYS A 473 -46.33 14.90 -40.15
N SER A 474 -45.30 14.41 -40.83
CA SER A 474 -44.69 15.06 -42.01
C SER A 474 -45.09 14.43 -43.35
N GLY A 475 -45.72 13.26 -43.30
CA GLY A 475 -46.17 12.50 -44.47
C GLY A 475 -45.06 11.78 -45.24
N TYR A 476 -43.83 11.81 -44.74
CA TYR A 476 -42.75 10.98 -45.23
C TYR A 476 -42.89 9.56 -44.68
N ILE A 477 -42.67 8.54 -45.51
CA ILE A 477 -42.54 7.15 -45.07
C ILE A 477 -41.07 6.86 -44.72
N LEU A 478 -40.12 7.39 -45.49
CA LEU A 478 -38.68 7.22 -45.29
C LEU A 478 -37.95 8.57 -45.40
N PRO A 479 -38.00 9.43 -44.38
CA PRO A 479 -37.65 10.86 -44.47
C PRO A 479 -36.21 11.14 -44.93
N ASN A 480 -35.29 10.18 -44.75
CA ASN A 480 -33.88 10.29 -45.07
C ASN A 480 -33.47 9.47 -46.32
N SER A 481 -34.42 8.99 -47.12
CA SER A 481 -34.14 8.13 -48.29
C SER A 481 -33.39 8.84 -49.43
N ASP A 482 -33.28 10.16 -49.38
CA ASP A 482 -32.52 11.00 -50.32
C ASP A 482 -31.04 11.14 -49.96
N THR A 483 -30.67 10.93 -48.70
CA THR A 483 -29.34 11.24 -48.15
C THR A 483 -28.67 10.07 -47.44
N LYS A 484 -29.41 9.01 -47.08
CA LYS A 484 -28.89 7.84 -46.37
C LYS A 484 -29.28 6.55 -47.08
N LEU A 485 -28.34 5.61 -47.19
CA LEU A 485 -28.62 4.26 -47.70
C LEU A 485 -29.52 3.49 -46.71
N LEU A 486 -30.59 2.93 -47.25
CA LEU A 486 -31.53 2.07 -46.55
C LEU A 486 -30.98 0.64 -46.44
N THR A 487 -31.47 -0.07 -45.44
CA THR A 487 -31.26 -1.50 -45.21
C THR A 487 -32.61 -2.23 -45.22
N LYS A 488 -32.60 -3.56 -45.32
CA LYS A 488 -33.84 -4.35 -45.25
C LYS A 488 -34.59 -4.18 -43.93
N ASP A 489 -33.87 -3.87 -42.85
CA ASP A 489 -34.49 -3.64 -41.54
C ASP A 489 -35.28 -2.33 -41.52
N ASP A 490 -34.86 -1.31 -42.27
CA ASP A 490 -35.58 -0.04 -42.40
C ASP A 490 -36.93 -0.18 -43.15
N LEU A 491 -37.09 -1.27 -43.93
CA LEU A 491 -38.32 -1.59 -44.65
C LEU A 491 -39.24 -2.56 -43.90
N LYS A 492 -38.76 -3.09 -42.77
CA LYS A 492 -39.42 -4.18 -42.06
C LYS A 492 -40.69 -3.69 -41.36
N GLY A 493 -41.83 -4.23 -41.78
CA GLY A 493 -43.13 -3.90 -41.19
C GLY A 493 -43.93 -2.91 -42.03
N LEU A 494 -43.35 -2.36 -43.11
CA LEU A 494 -44.10 -1.60 -44.09
C LEU A 494 -45.10 -2.50 -44.83
N THR A 495 -46.30 -1.97 -45.01
CA THR A 495 -47.35 -2.53 -45.86
C THR A 495 -47.02 -2.35 -47.34
N ALA A 496 -47.75 -3.06 -48.21
CA ALA A 496 -47.61 -2.90 -49.66
C ALA A 496 -47.84 -1.45 -50.11
N GLU A 497 -48.84 -0.79 -49.53
CA GLU A 497 -49.16 0.61 -49.79
C GLU A 497 -48.03 1.54 -49.31
N GLU A 498 -47.46 1.32 -48.12
CA GLU A 498 -46.37 2.14 -47.60
C GLU A 498 -45.07 1.96 -48.40
N CYS A 499 -44.75 0.74 -48.84
CA CYS A 499 -43.63 0.52 -49.75
C CYS A 499 -43.83 1.26 -51.08
N LYS A 500 -45.06 1.20 -51.63
CA LYS A 500 -45.42 1.91 -52.86
C LYS A 500 -45.28 3.42 -52.70
N ILE A 501 -45.73 3.99 -51.58
CA ILE A 501 -45.57 5.43 -51.29
C ILE A 501 -44.10 5.77 -51.06
N ALA A 502 -43.36 5.03 -50.25
CA ALA A 502 -41.94 5.26 -49.96
C ALA A 502 -41.07 5.24 -51.23
N ARG A 503 -41.34 4.32 -52.17
CA ARG A 503 -40.68 4.28 -53.47
C ARG A 503 -41.00 5.52 -54.30
N ASN A 504 -42.27 5.95 -54.33
CA ASN A 504 -42.69 7.13 -55.09
C ASN A 504 -42.25 8.46 -54.44
N GLU A 505 -41.99 8.46 -53.14
CA GLU A 505 -41.48 9.60 -52.37
C GLU A 505 -40.14 10.10 -52.93
N ILE A 506 -39.25 9.18 -53.31
CA ILE A 506 -37.97 9.50 -53.95
C ILE A 506 -38.18 10.36 -55.19
N TYR A 507 -39.16 10.02 -56.04
CA TYR A 507 -39.47 10.81 -57.23
C TYR A 507 -40.23 12.10 -56.89
N ALA A 508 -41.06 12.08 -55.86
CA ALA A 508 -41.85 13.22 -55.42
C ALA A 508 -40.94 14.38 -54.95
N ARG A 509 -39.81 14.06 -54.30
CA ARG A 509 -38.78 15.05 -53.88
C ARG A 509 -38.24 15.87 -55.05
N HIS A 510 -38.22 15.29 -56.24
CA HIS A 510 -37.77 15.95 -57.48
C HIS A 510 -38.93 16.54 -58.30
N GLY A 511 -40.12 16.69 -57.71
CA GLY A 511 -41.26 17.37 -58.33
C GLY A 511 -41.99 16.56 -59.42
N ARG A 512 -41.78 15.24 -59.48
CA ARG A 512 -42.48 14.34 -60.40
C ARG A 512 -43.96 14.23 -60.03
N LYS A 513 -44.86 14.34 -61.02
CA LYS A 513 -46.29 14.00 -60.91
C LYS A 513 -46.54 12.51 -61.15
N PHE A 514 -47.69 12.01 -60.74
CA PHE A 514 -48.06 10.60 -60.76
C PHE A 514 -49.36 10.38 -61.55
N LYS A 515 -49.39 9.28 -62.33
CA LYS A 515 -50.60 8.86 -63.08
C LYS A 515 -51.65 8.22 -62.18
N ASP A 516 -51.16 7.53 -61.15
CA ASP A 516 -51.99 6.91 -60.13
C ASP A 516 -52.59 8.02 -59.26
N GLN A 517 -53.91 8.13 -59.27
CA GLN A 517 -54.64 9.23 -58.64
C GLN A 517 -54.52 9.19 -57.11
N ASP A 518 -54.36 8.00 -56.51
CA ASP A 518 -54.22 7.85 -55.07
C ASP A 518 -52.83 8.31 -54.62
N ILE A 519 -51.79 7.96 -55.39
CA ILE A 519 -50.42 8.45 -55.14
C ILE A 519 -50.34 9.96 -55.33
N GLN A 520 -50.95 10.50 -56.40
CA GLN A 520 -50.96 11.93 -56.65
C GLN A 520 -51.67 12.68 -55.51
N SER A 521 -52.84 12.19 -55.08
CA SER A 521 -53.61 12.78 -53.98
C SER A 521 -52.87 12.72 -52.64
N TYR A 522 -52.12 11.63 -52.39
CA TYR A 522 -51.27 11.50 -51.22
C TYR A 522 -50.21 12.61 -51.15
N PHE A 523 -49.43 12.79 -52.22
CA PHE A 523 -48.36 13.81 -52.23
C PHE A 523 -48.90 15.23 -52.32
N ASP A 524 -50.01 15.49 -53.02
CA ASP A 524 -50.64 16.82 -53.07
C ASP A 524 -51.09 17.32 -51.69
N ALA A 525 -51.35 16.41 -50.74
CA ALA A 525 -51.68 16.75 -49.36
C ALA A 525 -50.47 17.12 -48.49
N LEU A 526 -49.24 16.97 -49.00
CA LEU A 526 -48.01 17.21 -48.24
C LEU A 526 -47.41 18.57 -48.55
N ASP A 527 -47.14 19.37 -47.51
CA ASP A 527 -46.64 20.75 -47.64
C ASP A 527 -45.30 20.85 -48.40
N TRP A 528 -44.46 19.81 -48.30
CA TRP A 528 -43.14 19.77 -48.92
C TRP A 528 -43.18 19.40 -50.41
N TYR A 529 -44.24 18.74 -50.90
CA TYR A 529 -44.32 18.30 -52.28
C TYR A 529 -44.65 19.47 -53.22
N LYS A 530 -44.00 19.48 -54.39
CA LYS A 530 -44.16 20.51 -55.44
C LYS A 530 -44.16 19.84 -56.81
N GLY A 531 -45.27 19.19 -57.18
CA GLY A 531 -45.42 18.51 -58.47
C GLY A 531 -45.44 19.48 -59.65
N THR A 532 -44.36 19.56 -60.42
CA THR A 532 -44.23 20.45 -61.60
C THR A 532 -43.90 19.70 -62.88
N ILE A 533 -43.34 18.49 -62.79
CA ILE A 533 -42.85 17.69 -63.92
C ILE A 533 -43.86 16.58 -64.22
N SER A 534 -44.28 16.44 -65.48
CA SER A 534 -45.19 15.36 -65.88
C SER A 534 -44.50 13.99 -65.74
N PRO A 535 -45.25 12.89 -65.54
CA PRO A 535 -44.67 11.55 -65.48
C PRO A 535 -43.83 11.18 -66.72
N GLU A 536 -44.19 11.70 -67.90
CA GLU A 536 -43.55 11.44 -69.19
C GLU A 536 -42.27 12.27 -69.40
N ASP A 537 -42.21 13.46 -68.80
CA ASP A 537 -41.09 14.41 -68.95
C ASP A 537 -40.05 14.28 -67.82
N PHE A 538 -40.24 13.36 -66.87
CA PHE A 538 -39.32 13.19 -65.75
C PHE A 538 -38.03 12.47 -66.19
N ASP A 539 -36.90 13.17 -66.04
CA ASP A 539 -35.57 12.62 -66.31
C ASP A 539 -35.02 11.92 -65.05
N GLU A 540 -34.88 10.60 -65.09
CA GLU A 540 -34.34 9.83 -63.95
C GLU A 540 -32.87 10.12 -63.65
N SER A 541 -32.13 10.79 -64.54
CA SER A 541 -30.74 11.18 -64.28
C SER A 541 -30.57 12.19 -63.14
N VAL A 542 -31.66 12.81 -62.69
CA VAL A 542 -31.66 13.72 -61.54
C VAL A 542 -31.53 12.99 -60.19
N LEU A 543 -31.82 11.68 -60.17
CA LEU A 543 -31.73 10.88 -58.95
C LEU A 543 -30.26 10.59 -58.61
N SER A 544 -29.91 10.77 -57.34
CA SER A 544 -28.58 10.42 -56.83
C SER A 544 -28.36 8.89 -56.78
N ASP A 545 -27.10 8.47 -56.71
CA ASP A 545 -26.74 7.05 -56.53
C ASP A 545 -27.39 6.44 -55.29
N ILE A 546 -27.56 7.23 -54.21
CA ILE A 546 -28.22 6.81 -52.96
C ILE A 546 -29.70 6.55 -53.21
N GLU A 547 -30.40 7.49 -53.86
CA GLU A 547 -31.81 7.37 -54.20
C GLU A 547 -32.09 6.20 -55.16
N ILE A 548 -31.22 6.01 -56.16
CA ILE A 548 -31.28 4.87 -57.08
C ILE A 548 -31.13 3.56 -56.29
N THR A 549 -30.14 3.48 -55.40
CA THR A 549 -29.88 2.29 -54.59
C THR A 549 -31.04 1.98 -53.64
N ASN A 550 -31.58 3.00 -52.98
CA ASN A 550 -32.71 2.88 -52.05
C ASN A 550 -34.00 2.44 -52.75
N ARG A 551 -34.33 3.08 -53.88
CA ARG A 551 -35.46 2.68 -54.72
C ARG A 551 -35.35 1.23 -55.16
N ASN A 552 -34.17 0.78 -55.59
CA ASN A 552 -33.94 -0.62 -55.99
C ASN A 552 -34.08 -1.60 -54.81
N LEU A 553 -33.64 -1.20 -53.62
CA LEU A 553 -33.84 -1.99 -52.41
C LEU A 553 -35.32 -2.14 -52.07
N ILE A 554 -36.10 -1.05 -52.16
CA ILE A 554 -37.55 -1.07 -51.91
C ILE A 554 -38.25 -1.99 -52.92
N VAL A 555 -37.91 -1.87 -54.22
CA VAL A 555 -38.45 -2.78 -55.27
C VAL A 555 -38.12 -4.23 -54.96
N SER A 556 -36.86 -4.53 -54.60
CA SER A 556 -36.44 -5.89 -54.26
C SER A 556 -37.19 -6.43 -53.03
N TYR A 557 -37.52 -5.56 -52.07
CA TYR A 557 -38.29 -5.92 -50.89
C TYR A 557 -39.76 -6.17 -51.22
N GLU A 558 -40.37 -5.33 -52.07
CA GLU A 558 -41.75 -5.53 -52.58
C GLU A 558 -41.88 -6.88 -53.31
N GLU A 559 -40.89 -7.24 -54.13
CA GLU A 559 -40.84 -8.54 -54.82
C GLU A 559 -40.69 -9.71 -53.83
N GLU A 560 -39.82 -9.59 -52.83
CA GLU A 560 -39.62 -10.61 -51.78
C GLU A 560 -40.89 -10.83 -50.94
N LYS A 561 -41.70 -9.78 -50.76
CA LYS A 561 -42.96 -9.82 -49.99
C LYS A 561 -44.20 -10.13 -50.82
N GLU A 562 -44.05 -10.32 -52.13
CA GLU A 562 -45.16 -10.53 -53.07
C GLU A 562 -46.18 -9.37 -53.06
N TYR A 563 -45.70 -8.13 -52.93
CA TYR A 563 -46.51 -6.90 -52.92
C TYR A 563 -46.79 -6.32 -54.32
N SER A 564 -46.43 -7.06 -55.37
CA SER A 564 -46.40 -6.60 -56.77
C SER A 564 -47.75 -6.34 -57.42
#